data_AF-A0A940ZEE2-F1
#
_entry.id   AF-A0A940ZEE2-F1
#
_cell.length_a   1.000
_cell.length_b   1.000
_cell.length_c   1.000
_cell.angle_alpha   90.00
_cell.angle_beta   90.00
_cell.angle_gamma   90.00
#
_symmetry.space_group_name_H-M   'P 1'
#
loop_
_entity.id
_entity.type
_entity.pdbx_description
1 polymer ?
#
loop_
_entity_poly.entity_id
_entity_poly.type
_entity_poly.pdbx_seq_one_letter_code
_entity_poly.pdbx_strand_id
1 'polypeptide(L)'
;DLLFPEKTRSFPKETMGVVPIGIPLIVGPAVLTLLLIIVQSYGYFPTLLCLILNLFIVWFVFSQAHRVLRGIKEGGAKGIAKVSSLLLAAFAMMMIRMGIQGWLKFFTS
;
A
#
# COMPACT_ATOMS: atom_id res chain seq x y z
N ASP A 1 18.36 -41.87 13.86
CA ASP A 1 17.14 -41.66 13.07
C ASP A 1 16.10 -41.03 13.98
N LEU A 2 15.50 -39.91 13.56
CA LEU A 2 14.28 -39.27 14.08
C LEU A 2 14.28 -38.94 15.60
N LEU A 3 14.45 -37.71 16.07
CA LEU A 3 13.70 -36.52 15.71
C LEU A 3 14.50 -35.30 16.14
N PHE A 4 15.10 -34.60 15.18
CA PHE A 4 15.58 -33.24 15.41
C PHE A 4 14.37 -32.38 15.77
N PRO A 5 14.30 -31.76 16.96
CA PRO A 5 13.32 -30.71 17.19
C PRO A 5 13.69 -29.57 16.26
N GLU A 6 12.87 -29.40 15.22
CA GLU A 6 12.99 -28.35 14.23
C GLU A 6 13.15 -27.00 14.95
N LYS A 7 14.35 -26.45 14.79
CA LYS A 7 14.83 -25.23 15.41
C LYS A 7 13.92 -24.06 15.02
N THR A 8 13.03 -23.69 15.93
CA THR A 8 12.67 -22.31 16.27
C THR A 8 12.49 -21.37 15.07
N ARG A 9 11.31 -21.43 14.43
CA ARG A 9 10.77 -20.25 13.74
C ARG A 9 10.38 -19.21 14.80
N SER A 10 11.38 -18.48 15.26
CA SER A 10 11.16 -17.24 15.98
C SER A 10 12.09 -16.23 15.34
N PHE A 11 11.52 -15.39 14.47
CA PHE A 11 12.04 -14.07 14.22
C PHE A 11 11.38 -13.14 15.27
N PRO A 12 12.06 -12.76 16.37
CA PRO A 12 11.65 -11.56 17.07
C PRO A 12 12.89 -10.71 17.36
N LYS A 13 13.37 -10.00 16.33
CA LYS A 13 14.37 -8.96 16.52
C LYS A 13 14.18 -7.81 15.51
N GLU A 14 12.95 -7.31 15.36
CA GLU A 14 12.70 -6.13 14.52
C GLU A 14 11.60 -5.23 15.11
N THR A 15 11.75 -4.78 16.35
CA THR A 15 10.76 -3.84 16.95
C THR A 15 11.36 -2.47 17.30
N MET A 16 12.67 -2.25 17.10
CA MET A 16 13.34 -1.05 17.61
C MET A 16 13.97 -0.17 16.52
N GLY A 17 13.34 -0.11 15.34
CA GLY A 17 13.69 0.82 14.25
C GLY A 17 12.55 1.12 13.28
N VAL A 18 11.31 0.71 13.59
CA VAL A 18 10.16 0.69 12.65
C VAL A 18 9.41 2.03 12.58
N VAL A 19 9.94 3.08 13.18
CA VAL A 19 9.48 4.46 13.03
C VAL A 19 10.75 5.32 13.01
N PRO A 20 11.08 6.13 11.98
CA PRO A 20 10.27 6.87 11.01
C PRO A 20 10.65 6.57 9.54
N ILE A 21 10.97 5.32 9.21
CA ILE A 21 11.16 4.86 7.82
C ILE A 21 9.92 4.10 7.31
N GLY A 22 9.25 3.36 8.21
CA GLY A 22 8.03 2.62 7.88
C GLY A 22 6.86 3.52 7.51
N ILE A 23 6.68 4.67 8.18
CA ILE A 23 5.58 5.59 7.85
C ILE A 23 5.73 6.19 6.44
N PRO A 24 6.90 6.69 6.02
CA PRO A 24 7.15 7.05 4.61
C PRO A 24 6.95 5.87 3.64
N LEU A 25 7.34 4.65 4.02
CA LEU A 25 7.23 3.45 3.18
C LEU A 25 5.80 2.87 3.13
N ILE A 26 4.97 3.09 4.15
CA ILE A 26 3.54 2.73 4.21
C ILE A 26 2.76 3.63 3.26
N VAL A 27 3.11 4.92 3.19
CA VAL A 27 2.71 5.84 2.11
C VAL A 27 3.55 5.60 0.85
N GLY A 28 4.00 4.36 0.63
CA GLY A 28 5.14 4.01 -0.21
C GLY A 28 5.05 4.41 -1.68
N PRO A 29 5.96 3.88 -2.52
CA PRO A 29 6.05 4.26 -3.92
C PRO A 29 4.72 4.15 -4.68
N ALA A 30 3.83 3.23 -4.28
CA ALA A 30 2.49 3.10 -4.85
C ALA A 30 1.62 4.36 -4.70
N VAL A 31 1.61 5.00 -3.52
CA VAL A 31 0.85 6.24 -3.29
C VAL A 31 1.49 7.39 -4.05
N LEU A 32 2.82 7.45 -4.08
CA LEU A 32 3.56 8.44 -4.87
C LEU A 32 3.21 8.34 -6.37
N THR A 33 3.19 7.13 -6.94
CA THR A 33 2.80 6.91 -8.34
C THR A 33 1.37 7.36 -8.60
N LEU A 34 0.42 7.06 -7.70
CA LEU A 34 -0.96 7.52 -7.80
C LEU A 34 -1.06 9.05 -7.77
N LEU A 35 -0.32 9.70 -6.88
CA LEU A 35 -0.27 11.16 -6.79
C LEU A 35 0.30 11.77 -8.08
N LEU A 36 1.36 11.20 -8.65
CA LEU A 36 1.95 11.67 -9.92
C LEU A 36 0.95 11.56 -11.08
N ILE A 37 0.24 10.44 -11.19
CA ILE A 37 -0.80 10.25 -12.22
C ILE A 37 -1.94 11.28 -12.04
N ILE A 38 -2.36 11.54 -10.80
CA ILE A 38 -3.43 12.50 -10.50
C ILE A 38 -3.00 13.95 -10.80
N VAL A 39 -1.77 14.33 -10.44
CA VAL A 39 -1.20 15.66 -10.75
C VAL A 39 -1.23 15.92 -12.25
N GLN A 40 -0.78 14.94 -13.05
CA GLN A 40 -0.75 15.05 -14.51
C GLN A 40 -2.14 15.18 -15.12
N SER A 41 -3.17 14.62 -14.48
CA SER A 41 -4.53 14.59 -15.02
C SER A 41 -5.43 15.73 -14.53
N TYR A 42 -5.19 16.33 -13.35
CA TYR A 42 -6.11 17.29 -12.72
C TYR A 42 -5.46 18.59 -12.22
N GLY A 43 -4.12 18.73 -12.26
CA GLY A 43 -3.41 19.93 -11.78
C GLY A 43 -3.21 20.00 -10.26
N TYR A 44 -2.48 21.03 -9.79
CA TYR A 44 -1.93 21.08 -8.41
C TYR A 44 -2.97 21.22 -7.28
N PHE A 45 -4.03 22.00 -7.47
CA PHE A 45 -5.06 22.26 -6.45
C PHE A 45 -5.80 20.99 -5.99
N PRO A 46 -6.39 20.18 -6.90
CA PRO A 46 -7.09 18.96 -6.50
C PRO A 46 -6.14 17.90 -5.92
N THR A 47 -4.88 17.83 -6.35
CA THR A 47 -3.89 16.93 -5.74
C THR A 47 -3.65 17.27 -4.27
N LEU A 48 -3.47 18.55 -3.94
CA LEU A 48 -3.18 18.95 -2.56
C LEU A 48 -4.35 18.64 -1.62
N LEU A 49 -5.58 18.86 -2.09
CA LEU A 49 -6.79 18.49 -1.35
C LEU A 49 -6.85 16.96 -1.12
N CYS A 50 -6.56 16.17 -2.15
CA CYS A 50 -6.56 14.71 -2.08
C CYS A 50 -5.48 14.19 -1.12
N LEU A 51 -4.29 14.81 -1.12
CA LEU A 51 -3.19 14.49 -0.21
C LEU A 51 -3.58 14.76 1.25
N ILE A 52 -4.16 15.93 1.55
CA ILE A 52 -4.62 16.26 2.90
C ILE A 52 -5.69 15.28 3.36
N LEU A 53 -6.67 14.97 2.51
CA LEU A 53 -7.72 14.01 2.81
C LEU A 53 -7.16 12.60 3.05
N ASN A 54 -6.22 12.15 2.23
CA ASN A 54 -5.58 10.84 2.39
C ASN A 54 -4.86 10.75 3.74
N LEU A 55 -4.11 11.78 4.11
CA LEU A 55 -3.41 11.85 5.39
C LEU A 55 -4.40 11.87 6.57
N PHE A 56 -5.51 12.58 6.43
CA PHE A 56 -6.58 12.62 7.43
C PHE A 56 -7.23 11.25 7.65
N ILE A 57 -7.50 10.51 6.56
CA ILE A 57 -8.02 9.14 6.62
C ILE A 57 -7.03 8.22 7.33
N VAL A 58 -5.74 8.27 6.95
CA VAL A 58 -4.69 7.47 7.58
C VAL A 58 -4.60 7.78 9.07
N TRP A 59 -4.59 9.06 9.44
CA TRP A 59 -4.57 9.49 10.83
C TRP A 59 -5.77 8.95 11.61
N PHE A 60 -6.98 9.03 11.05
CA PHE A 60 -8.19 8.53 11.68
C PHE A 60 -8.14 7.00 11.88
N VAL A 61 -7.67 6.25 10.87
CA VAL A 61 -7.50 4.79 10.95
C VAL A 61 -6.46 4.43 12.01
N PHE A 62 -5.33 5.14 12.08
CA PHE A 62 -4.29 4.93 13.08
C PHE A 62 -4.76 5.29 14.49
N SER A 63 -5.52 6.38 14.64
CA SER A 63 -6.12 6.76 15.92
C SER A 63 -7.06 5.66 16.45
N GLN A 64 -7.71 4.92 15.55
CA GLN A 64 -8.57 3.79 15.89
C GLN A 64 -7.85 2.44 15.83
N ALA A 65 -6.52 2.41 15.63
CA ALA A 65 -5.76 1.19 15.43
C ALA A 65 -5.92 0.19 16.58
N HIS A 66 -6.07 0.67 17.82
CA HIS A 66 -6.33 -0.19 18.98
C HIS A 66 -7.67 -0.96 18.88
N ARG A 67 -8.70 -0.35 18.29
CA ARG A 67 -9.99 -1.00 18.02
C ARG A 67 -9.89 -1.92 16.80
N VAL A 68 -9.19 -1.48 15.75
CA VAL A 68 -8.97 -2.27 14.53
C VAL A 68 -8.20 -3.55 14.84
N LEU A 69 -7.13 -3.48 15.65
CA LEU A 69 -6.30 -4.62 16.03
C LEU A 69 -7.07 -5.64 16.90
N ARG A 70 -8.04 -5.18 17.70
CA ARG A 70 -8.93 -6.07 18.47
C ARG A 70 -10.02 -6.72 17.61
N GLY A 71 -10.48 -6.06 16.56
CA GLY A 71 -11.46 -6.59 15.60
C GLY A 71 -10.82 -7.52 14.55
N ILE A 72 -9.58 -7.27 14.17
CA ILE A 72 -8.78 -8.11 13.27
C ILE A 72 -8.27 -9.32 14.05
N LYS A 73 -9.03 -10.41 13.98
CA LYS A 73 -8.52 -11.76 14.26
C LYS A 73 -7.75 -12.28 13.05
N GLU A 74 -7.06 -13.41 13.16
CA GLU A 74 -6.26 -14.00 12.07
C GLU A 74 -7.01 -14.13 10.73
N GLY A 75 -8.32 -14.43 10.77
CA GLY A 75 -9.16 -14.48 9.58
C GLY A 75 -9.34 -13.12 8.90
N GLY A 76 -9.51 -12.05 9.67
CA GLY A 76 -9.65 -10.67 9.15
C GLY A 76 -8.35 -10.16 8.54
N ALA A 77 -7.21 -10.42 9.19
CA ALA A 77 -5.89 -10.08 8.64
C ALA A 77 -5.62 -10.77 7.30
N LYS A 78 -5.92 -12.07 7.19
CA LYS A 78 -5.79 -12.83 5.94
C LYS A 78 -6.73 -12.31 4.85
N GLY A 79 -7.96 -11.94 5.21
CA GLY A 79 -8.93 -11.33 4.29
C GLY A 79 -8.41 -10.02 3.71
N ILE A 80 -7.94 -9.10 4.57
CA ILE A 80 -7.38 -7.81 4.14
C ILE A 80 -6.16 -8.01 3.26
N ALA A 81 -5.24 -8.90 3.64
CA ALA A 81 -4.06 -9.20 2.82
C ALA A 81 -4.44 -9.68 1.41
N LYS A 82 -5.50 -10.50 1.30
CA LYS A 82 -5.99 -11.01 0.01
C LYS A 82 -6.69 -9.93 -0.83
N VAL A 83 -7.40 -9.01 -0.20
CA VAL A 83 -8.00 -7.87 -0.90
C VAL A 83 -6.91 -6.91 -1.37
N SER A 84 -5.93 -6.58 -0.51
CA SER A 84 -4.80 -5.73 -0.88
C SER A 84 -3.99 -6.30 -2.05
N SER A 85 -3.75 -7.62 -2.09
CA SER A 85 -3.05 -8.24 -3.21
C SER A 85 -3.84 -8.17 -4.51
N LEU A 86 -5.16 -8.36 -4.46
CA LEU A 86 -6.04 -8.22 -5.63
C LEU A 86 -6.07 -6.77 -6.14
N LEU A 87 -6.17 -5.80 -5.23
CA LEU A 87 -6.14 -4.38 -5.57
C LEU A 87 -4.80 -3.98 -6.22
N LEU A 88 -3.69 -4.49 -5.69
CA LEU A 88 -2.36 -4.21 -6.23
C LEU A 88 -2.19 -4.81 -7.64
N ALA A 89 -2.71 -6.02 -7.88
CA ALA A 89 -2.74 -6.63 -9.21
C ALA A 89 -3.58 -5.81 -10.20
N ALA A 90 -4.75 -5.34 -9.77
CA ALA A 90 -5.59 -4.47 -10.59
C ALA A 90 -4.90 -3.14 -10.93
N PHE A 91 -4.22 -2.54 -9.96
CA PHE A 91 -3.45 -1.31 -10.17
C PHE A 91 -2.29 -1.53 -11.17
N ALA A 92 -1.59 -2.66 -11.08
CA ALA A 92 -0.55 -3.02 -12.04
C ALA A 92 -1.13 -3.14 -13.47
N MET A 93 -2.28 -3.78 -13.63
CA MET A 93 -2.95 -3.89 -14.93
C MET A 93 -3.38 -2.52 -15.49
N MET A 94 -3.87 -1.62 -14.64
CA MET A 94 -4.19 -0.24 -15.03
C MET A 94 -2.95 0.49 -15.55
N MET A 95 -1.81 0.37 -14.86
CA MET A 95 -0.56 1.00 -15.28
C MET A 95 -0.06 0.45 -16.63
N ILE A 96 -0.11 -0.87 -16.82
CA ILE A 96 0.26 -1.50 -18.09
C ILE A 96 -0.64 -0.99 -19.22
N ARG A 97 -1.97 -0.92 -18.99
CA ARG A 97 -2.93 -0.39 -19.97
C ARG A 97 -2.61 1.06 -20.36
N MET A 98 -2.32 1.92 -19.39
CA MET A 98 -1.96 3.32 -19.63
C MET A 98 -0.68 3.43 -20.48
N GLY A 99 0.32 2.61 -20.18
CA GLY A 99 1.57 2.55 -20.96
C GLY A 99 1.35 2.13 -22.41
N ILE A 100 0.57 1.06 -22.64
CA ILE A 100 0.26 0.57 -24.00
C ILE A 100 -0.52 1.62 -24.80
N GLN A 101 -1.50 2.28 -24.17
CA GLN A 101 -2.26 3.35 -24.83
C GLN A 101 -1.39 4.55 -25.20
N GLY A 102 -0.43 4.91 -24.34
CA GLY A 102 0.56 5.95 -24.62
C GLY A 102 1.45 5.58 -25.81
N TRP A 103 1.96 4.35 -25.82
CA TRP A 103 2.83 3.86 -26.90
C TRP A 103 2.10 3.79 -28.26
N LEU A 104 0.85 3.32 -28.27
CA LEU A 104 0.04 3.30 -29.50
C LEU A 104 -0.24 4.69 -30.05
N LYS A 105 -0.57 5.66 -29.19
CA LYS A 105 -0.77 7.06 -29.61
C LYS A 105 0.50 7.68 -30.18
N PHE A 106 1.66 7.34 -29.63
CA PHE A 106 2.95 7.82 -30.13
C PHE A 106 3.27 7.29 -31.54
N PHE A 107 2.87 6.05 -31.86
CA PHE A 107 3.15 5.45 -33.17
C PHE A 107 2.13 5.85 -34.26
N THR A 108 0.93 6.27 -33.88
CA THR A 108 -0.13 6.71 -34.79
C THR A 108 -0.09 8.22 -35.11
N SER A 109 0.70 9.02 -34.37
CA SER A 109 0.89 10.47 -34.63
C SER A 109 2.17 10.74 -35.39
#